data_AF-A0A976SK79-F1
#
_entry.id   AF-A0A976SK79-F1
#
_cell.length_a   1.000
_cell.length_b   1.000
_cell.length_c   1.000
_cell.angle_alpha   90.00
_cell.angle_beta   90.00
_cell.angle_gamma   90.00
#
_symmetry.space_group_name_H-M   'P 1'
#
loop_
_entity.id
_entity.type
_entity.pdbx_description
1 polymer ?
#
loop_
_entity_poly.entity_id
_entity_poly.type
_entity_poly.pdbx_seq_one_letter_code
_entity_poly.pdbx_strand_id
1 'polypeptide(L)'
;MAEAKESSVTFQRVRNATAIAAGYLVFSAAVWSFFTSPRKHECHYSNYKRLSLYFGDWTRIKSDCVYLNSKKELDRLLVLSRIANCSIPEEYATGVNDEGLIECIDYVRNCKFIYIGNLANFTPRDDLKSLIVPLDLLHNNAVNCDTTPIKSLANLLEGIEGVDKVVLCTNDNETWITHHKLLKYQ
;
A
#
# COMPACT_ATOMS: atom_id res chain seq x y z
N MET A 1 -49.96 44.22 16.79
CA MET A 1 -49.99 43.23 15.68
C MET A 1 -48.74 43.31 14.76
N ALA A 2 -47.58 43.78 15.24
CA ALA A 2 -46.35 43.87 14.41
C ALA A 2 -45.27 42.84 14.82
N GLU A 3 -45.15 42.51 16.10
CA GLU A 3 -44.09 41.61 16.64
C GLU A 3 -44.19 40.15 16.18
N ALA A 4 -45.39 39.66 15.85
CA ALA A 4 -45.59 38.27 15.42
C ALA A 4 -45.06 37.99 13.99
N LYS A 5 -44.86 39.03 13.17
CA LYS A 5 -44.33 38.86 11.80
C LYS A 5 -42.80 38.78 11.80
N GLU A 6 -42.10 39.53 12.64
CA GLU A 6 -40.63 39.48 12.69
C GLU A 6 -40.10 38.14 13.18
N SER A 7 -40.74 37.54 14.19
CA SER A 7 -40.32 36.24 14.75
C SER A 7 -40.38 35.09 13.73
N SER A 8 -41.40 35.09 12.86
CA SER A 8 -41.56 34.09 11.79
C SER A 8 -40.47 34.20 10.71
N VAL A 9 -40.02 35.42 10.38
CA VAL A 9 -39.01 35.68 9.35
C VAL A 9 -37.62 35.27 9.86
N THR A 10 -37.32 35.53 11.15
CA THR A 10 -36.09 35.04 11.79
C THR A 10 -36.05 33.52 11.86
N PHE A 11 -37.16 32.85 12.18
CA PHE A 11 -37.21 31.39 12.27
C PHE A 11 -37.02 30.70 10.91
N GLN A 12 -37.60 31.25 9.84
CA GLN A 12 -37.38 30.77 8.46
C GLN A 12 -35.92 30.96 8.02
N ARG A 13 -35.29 32.09 8.37
CA ARG A 13 -33.86 32.32 8.07
C ARG A 13 -32.94 31.33 8.79
N VAL A 14 -33.24 31.01 10.06
CA VAL A 14 -32.47 30.00 10.82
C VAL A 14 -32.63 28.61 10.21
N ARG A 15 -33.86 28.19 9.83
CA ARG A 15 -34.06 26.89 9.15
C ARG A 15 -33.32 26.80 7.82
N ASN A 16 -33.34 27.86 7.01
CA ASN A 16 -32.62 27.89 5.74
C ASN A 16 -31.10 27.86 5.95
N ALA A 17 -30.58 28.58 6.96
CA ALA A 17 -29.16 28.54 7.31
C ALA A 17 -28.72 27.15 7.79
N THR A 18 -29.54 26.47 8.60
CA THR A 18 -29.25 25.10 9.05
C THR A 18 -29.30 24.08 7.92
N ALA A 19 -30.22 24.24 6.96
CA ALA A 19 -30.31 23.38 5.78
C ALA A 19 -29.09 23.55 4.85
N ILE A 20 -28.63 24.79 4.66
CA ILE A 20 -27.44 25.10 3.88
C ILE A 20 -26.19 24.53 4.57
N ALA A 21 -26.04 24.74 5.89
CA ALA A 21 -24.90 24.22 6.65
C ALA A 21 -24.86 22.69 6.66
N ALA A 22 -26.02 22.03 6.82
CA ALA A 22 -26.12 20.57 6.71
C ALA A 22 -25.76 20.09 5.30
N GLY A 23 -26.20 20.79 4.26
CA GLY A 23 -25.83 20.51 2.87
C GLY A 23 -24.32 20.60 2.64
N TYR A 24 -23.67 21.64 3.17
CA TYR A 24 -22.21 21.79 3.10
C TYR A 24 -21.47 20.68 3.83
N LEU A 25 -21.92 20.28 5.03
CA LEU A 25 -21.29 19.18 5.78
C LEU A 25 -21.40 17.85 5.04
N VAL A 26 -22.55 17.54 4.43
CA VAL A 26 -22.74 16.32 3.63
C VAL A 26 -21.88 16.37 2.37
N PHE A 27 -21.79 17.52 1.71
CA PHE A 27 -20.96 17.67 0.51
C PHE A 27 -19.47 17.57 0.85
N SER A 28 -19.02 18.19 1.94
CA SER A 28 -17.64 18.07 2.43
C SER A 28 -17.29 16.63 2.83
N ALA A 29 -18.19 15.92 3.51
CA ALA A 29 -18.00 14.51 3.84
C ALA A 29 -17.93 13.63 2.58
N ALA A 30 -18.78 13.89 1.58
CA ALA A 30 -18.78 13.16 0.31
C ALA A 30 -17.50 13.42 -0.50
N VAL A 31 -17.06 14.68 -0.62
CA VAL A 31 -15.81 15.03 -1.29
C VAL A 31 -14.62 14.43 -0.56
N TRP A 32 -14.60 14.48 0.78
CA TRP A 32 -13.52 13.87 1.54
C TRP A 32 -13.50 12.36 1.37
N SER A 33 -14.66 11.69 1.37
CA SER A 33 -14.75 10.24 1.09
C SER A 33 -14.26 9.87 -0.32
N PHE A 34 -14.42 10.76 -1.30
CA PHE A 34 -13.92 10.56 -2.66
C PHE A 34 -12.39 10.71 -2.74
N PHE A 35 -11.79 11.60 -1.92
CA PHE A 35 -10.33 11.77 -1.83
C PHE A 35 -9.66 10.75 -0.89
N THR A 36 -10.34 10.26 0.14
CA THR A 36 -9.80 9.32 1.11
C THR A 36 -10.08 7.86 0.77
N SER A 37 -10.97 7.56 -0.17
CA SER A 37 -11.14 6.18 -0.64
C SER A 37 -9.88 5.80 -1.42
N PRO A 38 -9.00 4.93 -0.88
CA PRO A 38 -8.01 4.30 -1.73
C PRO A 38 -8.84 3.55 -2.76
N ARG A 39 -8.63 3.78 -4.06
CA ARG A 39 -9.24 2.95 -5.11
C ARG A 39 -8.66 1.54 -4.96
N LYS A 40 -9.19 0.77 -4.02
CA LYS A 40 -8.95 -0.66 -3.89
C LYS A 40 -9.69 -1.33 -5.04
N HIS A 41 -9.04 -1.37 -6.19
CA HIS A 41 -9.29 -2.45 -7.13
C HIS A 41 -8.54 -3.66 -6.58
N GLU A 42 -9.13 -4.34 -5.58
CA GLU A 42 -8.75 -5.70 -5.23
C GLU A 42 -9.20 -6.58 -6.41
N CYS A 43 -8.38 -6.62 -7.45
CA CYS A 43 -8.57 -7.53 -8.57
C CYS A 43 -8.22 -8.93 -8.08
N HIS A 44 -9.23 -9.68 -7.65
CA HIS A 44 -9.09 -11.11 -7.43
C HIS A 44 -8.84 -11.80 -8.76
N TYR A 45 -7.68 -12.44 -8.89
CA TYR A 45 -7.35 -13.28 -10.03
C TYR A 45 -7.86 -14.69 -9.73
N SER A 46 -8.61 -15.31 -10.65
CA SER A 46 -9.21 -16.64 -10.43
C SER A 46 -8.18 -17.72 -10.07
N ASN A 47 -6.97 -17.59 -10.60
CA ASN A 47 -5.86 -18.53 -10.40
C ASN A 47 -4.98 -18.20 -9.18
N TYR A 48 -5.14 -17.02 -8.59
CA TYR A 48 -4.29 -16.53 -7.48
C TYR A 48 -5.17 -15.93 -6.38
N LYS A 49 -5.50 -16.73 -5.37
CA LYS A 49 -6.46 -16.36 -4.31
C LYS A 49 -5.89 -15.34 -3.32
N ARG A 50 -4.58 -15.38 -3.08
CA ARG A 50 -3.89 -14.58 -2.06
C ARG A 50 -3.21 -13.35 -2.67
N LEU A 51 -3.08 -13.32 -3.99
CA LEU A 51 -2.40 -12.26 -4.73
C LEU A 51 -3.36 -11.10 -5.08
N SER A 52 -2.90 -9.88 -4.83
CA SER A 52 -3.54 -8.64 -5.28
C SER A 52 -2.52 -7.77 -6.02
N LEU A 53 -2.96 -7.02 -7.03
CA LEU A 53 -2.12 -6.03 -7.72
C LEU A 53 -2.61 -4.63 -7.35
N TYR A 54 -1.69 -3.79 -6.90
CA TYR A 54 -1.95 -2.42 -6.48
C TYR A 54 -1.18 -1.43 -7.36
N PHE A 55 -1.88 -0.35 -7.74
CA PHE A 55 -1.29 0.78 -8.45
C PHE A 55 -1.09 1.94 -7.47
N GLY A 56 0.14 2.41 -7.36
CA GLY A 56 0.54 3.56 -6.56
C GLY A 56 1.51 3.23 -5.43
N ASP A 57 1.64 4.19 -4.53
CA ASP A 57 2.66 4.17 -3.48
C ASP A 57 2.38 3.08 -2.44
N TRP A 58 3.28 2.10 -2.38
CA TRP A 58 3.18 0.93 -1.50
C TRP A 58 3.42 1.28 -0.03
N THR A 59 4.11 2.39 0.27
CA THR A 59 4.39 2.82 1.66
C THR A 59 3.12 3.21 2.43
N ARG A 60 1.99 3.40 1.72
CA ARG A 60 0.69 3.72 2.30
C ARG A 60 -0.12 2.49 2.70
N ILE A 61 0.31 1.30 2.30
CA ILE A 61 -0.40 0.05 2.55
C ILE A 61 0.07 -0.51 3.88
N LYS A 62 -0.87 -0.93 4.72
CA LYS A 62 -0.56 -1.66 5.95
C LYS A 62 -0.21 -3.10 5.63
N SER A 63 1.00 -3.52 5.97
CA SER A 63 1.51 -4.88 5.80
C SER A 63 2.39 -5.30 6.98
N ASP A 64 2.56 -6.60 7.15
CA ASP A 64 3.50 -7.13 8.12
C ASP A 64 4.92 -7.10 7.57
N CYS A 65 5.12 -7.42 6.29
CA CYS A 65 6.44 -7.45 5.65
C CYS A 65 6.45 -6.78 4.27
N VAL A 66 7.55 -6.10 3.94
CA VAL A 66 7.87 -5.60 2.60
C VAL A 66 9.14 -6.29 2.09
N TYR A 67 9.10 -6.77 0.86
CA TYR A 67 10.27 -7.29 0.17
C TYR A 67 11.10 -6.16 -0.46
N LEU A 68 12.42 -6.22 -0.29
CA LEU A 68 13.39 -5.44 -1.04
C LEU A 68 14.40 -6.37 -1.71
N ASN A 69 14.76 -6.04 -2.95
CA ASN A 69 15.64 -6.88 -3.77
C ASN A 69 17.11 -6.71 -3.39
N SER A 70 17.48 -5.54 -2.87
CA SER A 70 18.88 -5.24 -2.61
C SER A 70 19.09 -4.35 -1.38
N LYS A 71 20.27 -4.51 -0.75
CA LYS A 71 20.71 -3.60 0.32
C LYS A 71 20.75 -2.14 -0.14
N LYS A 72 21.01 -1.87 -1.43
CA LYS A 72 20.98 -0.52 -1.99
C LYS A 72 19.60 0.15 -1.87
N GLU A 73 18.52 -0.61 -2.00
CA GLU A 73 17.15 -0.09 -1.80
C GLU A 73 16.89 0.21 -0.34
N LEU A 74 17.37 -0.65 0.56
CA LEU A 74 17.32 -0.36 1.99
C LEU A 74 18.08 0.93 2.32
N ASP A 75 19.30 1.09 1.82
CA ASP A 75 20.11 2.30 2.06
C ASP A 75 19.39 3.56 1.57
N ARG A 76 18.72 3.49 0.41
CA ARG A 76 17.90 4.60 -0.10
C ARG A 76 16.72 4.91 0.83
N LEU A 77 16.01 3.88 1.31
CA LEU A 77 14.92 4.07 2.27
C LEU A 77 15.42 4.68 3.57
N LEU A 78 16.57 4.22 4.08
CA LEU A 78 17.18 4.78 5.29
C LEU A 78 17.54 6.26 5.11
N VAL A 79 18.12 6.64 3.97
CA VAL A 79 18.42 8.05 3.66
C VAL A 79 17.14 8.89 3.63
N LEU A 80 16.07 8.40 2.98
CA LEU A 80 14.78 9.09 2.93
C LEU A 80 14.16 9.22 4.33
N SER A 81 14.25 8.18 5.16
CA SER A 81 13.78 8.19 6.54
C SER A 81 14.56 9.19 7.41
N ARG A 82 15.88 9.35 7.20
CA ARG A 82 16.67 10.40 7.88
C ARG A 82 16.21 11.79 7.49
N ILE A 83 15.97 12.03 6.20
CA ILE A 83 15.46 13.32 5.70
C ILE A 83 14.07 13.62 6.30
N ALA A 84 13.25 12.59 6.49
CA ALA A 84 11.94 12.68 7.12
C ALA A 84 11.97 12.77 8.66
N ASN A 85 13.15 12.85 9.28
CA ASN A 85 13.36 12.86 10.73
C ASN A 85 12.79 11.63 11.48
N CYS A 86 12.82 10.44 10.85
CA CYS A 86 12.49 9.18 11.52
C CYS A 86 13.70 8.67 12.33
N SER A 87 13.43 8.06 13.49
CA SER A 87 14.44 7.65 14.48
C SER A 87 15.10 6.30 14.16
N ILE A 88 16.09 6.23 13.29
CA ILE A 88 16.70 4.95 12.81
C ILE A 88 17.41 4.19 13.94
N PRO A 89 17.19 2.87 14.12
CA PRO A 89 17.80 2.12 15.21
C PRO A 89 19.23 1.73 14.83
N GLU A 90 20.08 1.62 15.84
CA GLU A 90 21.51 1.35 15.66
C GLU A 90 21.80 -0.07 15.11
N GLU A 91 20.86 -1.01 15.26
CA GLU A 91 20.94 -2.40 14.77
C GLU A 91 21.15 -2.51 13.25
N TYR A 92 20.83 -1.46 12.49
CA TYR A 92 21.11 -1.39 11.05
C TYR A 92 22.59 -1.13 10.72
N ALA A 93 23.40 -0.68 11.68
CA ALA A 93 24.84 -0.57 11.50
C ALA A 93 25.53 -1.95 11.51
N THR A 94 24.92 -2.94 12.17
CA THR A 94 25.49 -4.27 12.39
C THR A 94 25.16 -5.30 11.30
N GLY A 95 24.18 -5.04 10.42
CA GLY A 95 23.93 -5.86 9.23
C GLY A 95 22.53 -6.46 9.15
N VAL A 96 22.31 -7.24 8.09
CA VAL A 96 21.09 -8.02 7.87
C VAL A 96 21.21 -9.31 8.68
N ASN A 97 20.15 -9.74 9.38
CA ASN A 97 20.13 -11.04 10.06
C ASN A 97 20.40 -12.18 9.05
N ASP A 98 20.88 -13.33 9.52
CA ASP A 98 21.18 -14.50 8.67
C ASP A 98 19.96 -14.96 7.83
N GLU A 99 18.76 -14.66 8.32
CA GLU A 99 17.47 -14.96 7.66
C GLU A 99 17.03 -13.90 6.65
N GLY A 100 17.74 -12.79 6.48
CA GLY A 100 17.36 -11.71 5.58
C GLY A 100 16.26 -10.77 6.11
N LEU A 101 15.72 -11.03 7.31
CA LEU A 101 14.61 -10.26 7.89
C LEU A 101 15.11 -9.16 8.84
N ILE A 102 14.54 -7.96 8.71
CA ILE A 102 14.86 -6.81 9.54
C ILE A 102 13.58 -6.20 10.12
N GLU A 103 13.57 -5.93 11.42
CA GLU A 103 12.46 -5.26 12.10
C GLU A 103 12.49 -3.75 11.84
N CYS A 104 11.35 -3.19 11.42
CA CYS A 104 11.25 -1.86 10.81
C CYS A 104 10.33 -0.90 11.57
N ILE A 105 10.17 -1.12 12.87
CA ILE A 105 9.34 -0.28 13.73
C ILE A 105 9.73 1.18 13.52
N ASP A 106 8.81 1.97 12.96
CA ASP A 106 8.89 3.43 12.73
C ASP A 106 9.71 3.97 11.53
N TYR A 107 10.23 3.13 10.60
CA TYR A 107 10.91 3.62 9.37
C TYR A 107 10.03 3.61 8.14
N VAL A 108 9.40 2.48 7.91
CA VAL A 108 8.42 2.31 6.84
C VAL A 108 7.08 2.35 7.52
N ARG A 109 6.38 3.49 7.36
CA ARG A 109 5.05 3.63 7.93
C ARG A 109 4.18 2.47 7.48
N ASN A 110 3.42 1.92 8.42
CA ASN A 110 2.51 0.80 8.19
C ASN A 110 3.17 -0.54 7.83
N CYS A 111 4.49 -0.70 8.00
CA CYS A 111 5.16 -2.00 7.87
C CYS A 111 5.89 -2.38 9.16
N LYS A 112 5.86 -3.66 9.54
CA LYS A 112 6.56 -4.17 10.72
C LYS A 112 7.96 -4.68 10.38
N PHE A 113 8.12 -5.35 9.24
CA PHE A 113 9.36 -6.00 8.84
C PHE A 113 9.73 -5.67 7.39
N ILE A 114 11.02 -5.74 7.09
CA ILE A 114 11.56 -5.72 5.74
C ILE A 114 12.32 -7.03 5.53
N TYR A 115 12.03 -7.70 4.42
CA TYR A 115 12.78 -8.87 3.98
C TYR A 115 13.74 -8.49 2.85
N ILE A 116 15.00 -8.90 2.97
CA ILE A 116 16.07 -8.69 2.01
C ILE A 116 16.73 -10.03 1.72
N GLY A 117 16.65 -10.49 0.48
CA GLY A 117 17.20 -11.78 0.10
C GLY A 117 16.55 -12.32 -1.15
N ASN A 118 16.65 -13.64 -1.34
CA ASN A 118 15.97 -14.31 -2.45
C ASN A 118 14.58 -14.75 -2.01
N LEU A 119 13.52 -14.27 -2.67
CA LEU A 119 12.13 -14.68 -2.43
C LEU A 119 11.92 -16.20 -2.42
N ALA A 120 12.72 -16.97 -3.18
CA ALA A 120 12.64 -18.43 -3.18
C ALA A 120 13.02 -19.07 -1.83
N ASN A 121 13.82 -18.38 -1.02
CA ASN A 121 14.25 -18.82 0.31
C ASN A 121 13.47 -18.13 1.43
N PHE A 122 12.41 -17.39 1.09
CA PHE A 122 11.62 -16.68 2.08
C PHE A 122 10.79 -17.66 2.90
N THR A 123 11.14 -17.80 4.17
CA THR A 123 10.36 -18.56 5.17
C THR A 123 9.63 -17.56 6.07
N PRO A 124 8.30 -17.44 5.96
CA PRO A 124 7.55 -16.52 6.80
C PRO A 124 7.58 -16.98 8.26
N ARG A 125 7.76 -16.01 9.15
CA ARG A 125 7.63 -16.17 10.59
C ARG A 125 6.14 -16.19 10.97
N ASP A 126 5.77 -16.81 12.08
CA ASP A 126 4.35 -17.02 12.47
C ASP A 126 3.53 -15.72 12.61
N ASP A 127 4.19 -14.58 12.81
CA ASP A 127 3.59 -13.25 12.93
C ASP A 127 3.45 -12.51 11.58
N LEU A 128 3.97 -13.06 10.48
CA LEU A 128 3.96 -12.48 9.14
C LEU A 128 2.84 -13.03 8.25
N LYS A 129 1.71 -12.32 8.22
CA LYS A 129 0.55 -12.74 7.41
C LYS A 129 0.38 -11.96 6.12
N SER A 130 1.11 -10.86 5.93
CA SER A 130 0.99 -10.04 4.75
C SER A 130 2.33 -9.61 4.18
N LEU A 131 2.49 -9.77 2.87
CA LEU A 131 3.72 -9.45 2.14
C LEU A 131 3.43 -8.45 1.02
N ILE A 132 4.19 -7.37 0.98
CA ILE A 132 4.23 -6.43 -0.13
C ILE A 132 5.46 -6.70 -0.98
N VAL A 133 5.27 -6.75 -2.29
CA VAL A 133 6.36 -6.85 -3.27
C VAL A 133 6.29 -5.65 -4.20
N PRO A 134 7.16 -4.64 -4.00
CA PRO A 134 7.28 -3.50 -4.89
C PRO A 134 7.94 -3.93 -6.20
N LEU A 135 7.15 -4.01 -7.28
CA LEU A 135 7.64 -4.40 -8.61
C LEU A 135 8.61 -3.35 -9.19
N ASP A 136 8.40 -2.08 -8.87
CA ASP A 136 9.28 -0.98 -9.31
C ASP A 136 10.73 -1.17 -8.85
N LEU A 137 10.93 -1.87 -7.72
CA LEU A 137 12.24 -2.14 -7.14
C LEU A 137 12.89 -3.43 -7.67
N LEU A 138 12.12 -4.28 -8.36
CA LEU A 138 12.65 -5.48 -9.02
C LEU A 138 13.46 -5.15 -10.28
N HIS A 139 13.35 -3.92 -10.79
CA HIS A 139 14.09 -3.45 -11.94
C HIS A 139 15.53 -3.07 -11.57
N ASN A 140 16.43 -4.05 -11.53
CA ASN A 140 17.80 -3.82 -12.02
C ASN A 140 18.73 -5.02 -12.19
N ASN A 141 18.33 -6.26 -11.93
CA ASN A 141 19.19 -7.39 -12.28
C ASN A 141 18.34 -8.53 -12.88
N ALA A 142 18.59 -8.83 -14.16
CA ALA A 142 18.18 -10.05 -14.86
C ALA A 142 16.76 -10.15 -15.46
N VAL A 143 16.09 -9.06 -15.81
CA VAL A 143 14.88 -9.15 -16.65
C VAL A 143 14.96 -8.14 -17.79
N ASN A 144 15.68 -8.55 -18.85
CA ASN A 144 15.40 -8.06 -20.20
C ASN A 144 13.94 -8.34 -20.50
N CYS A 145 13.29 -7.39 -21.17
CA CYS A 145 11.93 -7.45 -21.71
C CYS A 145 11.51 -8.86 -22.13
N ASP A 146 10.74 -9.54 -21.29
CA ASP A 146 9.84 -10.60 -21.70
C ASP A 146 8.71 -10.70 -20.68
N THR A 147 7.52 -11.06 -21.16
CA THR A 147 6.25 -11.07 -20.42
C THR A 147 6.09 -12.30 -19.49
N THR A 148 7.14 -13.10 -19.36
CA THR A 148 7.23 -14.35 -18.60
C THR A 148 7.54 -14.26 -17.08
N PRO A 149 8.16 -13.20 -16.51
CA PRO A 149 8.66 -13.22 -15.12
C PRO A 149 7.56 -13.04 -14.08
N ILE A 150 6.50 -12.27 -14.39
CA ILE A 150 5.44 -11.97 -13.42
C ILE A 150 4.62 -13.21 -13.06
N LYS A 151 4.46 -14.16 -13.99
CA LYS A 151 3.76 -15.42 -13.75
C LYS A 151 4.58 -16.35 -12.85
N SER A 152 5.88 -16.49 -13.14
CA SER A 152 6.79 -17.26 -12.30
C SER A 152 6.86 -16.69 -10.89
N LEU A 153 6.91 -15.36 -10.77
CA LEU A 153 6.84 -14.67 -9.48
C LEU A 153 5.51 -14.94 -8.75
N ALA A 154 4.37 -14.80 -9.44
CA ALA A 154 3.06 -15.07 -8.86
C ALA A 154 2.90 -16.52 -8.37
N ASN A 155 3.40 -17.48 -9.14
CA ASN A 155 3.39 -18.91 -8.75
C ASN A 155 4.31 -19.17 -7.55
N LEU A 156 5.49 -18.55 -7.51
CA LEU A 156 6.40 -18.64 -6.36
C LEU A 156 5.72 -18.09 -5.11
N LEU A 157 5.10 -16.91 -5.22
CA LEU A 157 4.46 -16.22 -4.10
C LEU A 157 3.22 -16.95 -3.56
N GLU A 158 2.42 -17.59 -4.42
CA GLU A 158 1.33 -18.47 -3.97
C GLU A 158 1.87 -19.74 -3.30
N GLY A 159 3.06 -20.22 -3.70
CA GLY A 159 3.70 -21.40 -3.12
C GLY A 159 4.30 -21.17 -1.72
N ILE A 160 4.43 -19.93 -1.27
CA ILE A 160 4.90 -19.62 0.08
C ILE A 160 3.77 -19.94 1.07
N GLU A 161 3.92 -20.99 1.87
CA GLU A 161 2.97 -21.32 2.94
C GLU A 161 3.12 -20.34 4.11
N GLY A 162 2.02 -19.96 4.77
CA GLY A 162 2.03 -19.12 5.98
C GLY A 162 1.69 -17.63 5.79
N VAL A 163 1.72 -17.11 4.56
CA VAL A 163 1.31 -15.71 4.27
C VAL A 163 -0.18 -15.68 3.89
N ASP A 164 -1.04 -14.87 4.50
CA ASP A 164 -2.46 -14.83 4.08
C ASP A 164 -2.69 -13.95 2.84
N LYS A 165 -1.88 -12.90 2.66
CA LYS A 165 -2.07 -11.91 1.59
C LYS A 165 -0.76 -11.44 0.98
N VAL A 166 -0.69 -11.44 -0.35
CA VAL A 166 0.46 -10.90 -1.11
C VAL A 166 -0.02 -9.76 -1.99
N VAL A 167 0.64 -8.61 -1.90
CA VAL A 167 0.31 -7.42 -2.70
C VAL A 167 1.50 -7.05 -3.58
N LEU A 168 1.34 -7.22 -4.88
CA LEU A 168 2.26 -6.71 -5.88
C LEU A 168 1.97 -5.22 -6.11
N CYS A 169 2.96 -4.34 -6.00
CA CYS A 169 2.76 -2.90 -6.11
C CYS A 169 3.62 -2.29 -7.21
N THR A 170 3.05 -1.38 -7.99
CA THR A 170 3.82 -0.58 -8.96
C THR A 170 3.26 0.84 -9.05
N ASN A 171 4.13 1.82 -9.22
CA ASN A 171 3.78 3.21 -9.50
C ASN A 171 3.68 3.49 -11.01
N ASP A 172 4.10 2.55 -11.86
CA ASP A 172 4.01 2.69 -13.30
C ASP A 172 2.70 2.11 -13.84
N ASN A 173 1.96 2.93 -14.58
CA ASN A 173 0.66 2.58 -15.09
C ASN A 173 0.76 1.55 -16.23
N GLU A 174 1.79 1.65 -17.07
CA GLU A 174 2.00 0.70 -18.17
C GLU A 174 2.33 -0.70 -17.63
N THR A 175 3.22 -0.75 -16.65
CA THR A 175 3.56 -1.98 -15.90
C THR A 175 2.33 -2.57 -15.22
N TRP A 176 1.51 -1.75 -14.55
CA TRP A 176 0.27 -2.21 -13.92
C TRP A 176 -0.71 -2.81 -14.92
N ILE A 177 -1.01 -2.12 -16.02
CA ILE A 177 -1.95 -2.59 -17.05
C ILE A 177 -1.45 -3.90 -17.66
N THR A 178 -0.16 -3.99 -17.95
CA THR A 178 0.46 -5.16 -18.56
C THR A 178 0.37 -6.37 -17.64
N HIS A 179 0.76 -6.22 -16.38
CA HIS A 179 0.68 -7.31 -15.40
C HIS A 179 -0.76 -7.69 -15.05
N HIS A 180 -1.67 -6.72 -14.94
CA HIS A 180 -3.08 -7.01 -14.72
C HIS A 180 -3.67 -7.89 -15.82
N LYS A 181 -3.38 -7.58 -17.09
CA LYS A 181 -3.82 -8.40 -18.23
C LYS A 181 -3.24 -9.81 -18.18
N LEU A 182 -1.95 -9.93 -17.88
CA LEU A 182 -1.24 -11.21 -17.82
C LEU A 182 -1.73 -12.15 -16.71
N LEU A 183 -2.18 -11.58 -15.58
CA LEU A 183 -2.71 -12.33 -14.44
C LEU A 183 -4.21 -12.65 -14.55
N LYS A 184 -4.97 -11.83 -15.29
CA LYS A 184 -6.44 -11.96 -15.40
C LYS A 184 -6.93 -12.87 -16.54
N TYR A 185 -6.28 -12.82 -17.71
CA TYR A 185 -6.77 -13.49 -18.92
C TYR A 185 -6.04 -14.81 -19.17
N GLN A 186 -6.12 -15.72 -18.20
CA GLN A 186 -5.76 -17.13 -18.37
C GLN A 186 -7.02 -17.98 -18.52
#